data_AF-A0A1S8RT23-F1
#
_entry.id   AF-A0A1S8RT23-F1
#
_cell.length_a   1.000
_cell.length_b   1.000
_cell.length_c   1.000
_cell.angle_alpha   90.00
_cell.angle_beta   90.00
_cell.angle_gamma   90.00
#
_symmetry.space_group_name_H-M   'P 1'
#
loop_
_entity.id
_entity.type
_entity.pdbx_description
1 polymer ?
#
loop_
_entity_poly.entity_id
_entity_poly.type
_entity_poly.pdbx_seq_one_letter_code
_entity_poly.pdbx_strand_id
1 'polypeptide(L)' 'MDIDSLAHSKWNCKYHIVFAPKFRRQVIYGQIKADIGRILRLLCERKGVEIIEANACPDHYICL' A
#
# COMPACT_ATOMS: atom_id res chain seq x y z
N MET A 1 -11.87 -8.23 -14.80
CA MET A 1 -11.63 -6.93 -15.47
C MET A 1 -10.77 -6.20 -14.47
N ASP A 2 -9.46 -6.11 -14.61
CA ASP A 2 -8.68 -5.69 -15.78
C ASP A 2 -7.40 -6.52 -15.97
N ILE A 3 -7.06 -6.82 -17.21
CA ILE A 3 -5.80 -7.49 -17.58
C ILE A 3 -5.05 -6.46 -18.43
N ASP A 4 -3.93 -5.97 -17.90
CA ASP A 4 -3.05 -5.07 -18.63
C ASP A 4 -2.33 -5.83 -19.74
N SER A 5 -2.04 -5.14 -20.85
CA SER A 5 -1.37 -5.76 -21.98
C SER A 5 -0.40 -4.82 -22.69
N LEU A 6 0.75 -5.37 -23.06
CA LEU A 6 1.71 -4.83 -24.02
C LEU A 6 1.76 -5.74 -25.25
N ALA A 7 2.52 -5.35 -26.28
CA ALA A 7 2.63 -6.05 -27.56
C ALA A 7 2.94 -7.57 -27.42
N HIS A 8 3.63 -7.98 -26.35
CA HIS A 8 4.03 -9.37 -26.13
C HIS A 8 3.75 -9.91 -24.71
N SER A 9 3.01 -9.18 -23.88
CA SER A 9 2.75 -9.59 -22.49
C SER A 9 1.35 -9.18 -22.05
N LYS A 10 0.70 -10.06 -21.30
CA LYS A 10 -0.55 -9.75 -20.58
C LYS A 10 -0.36 -10.10 -19.11
N TRP A 11 -0.79 -9.24 -18.21
CA TRP A 11 -0.62 -9.48 -16.78
C TRP A 11 -1.80 -8.96 -15.95
N ASN A 12 -1.93 -9.53 -14.76
CA ASN A 12 -2.83 -9.06 -13.71
C ASN A 12 -2.11 -9.34 -12.39
N CYS A 13 -1.36 -8.35 -11.92
CA CYS A 13 -0.46 -8.48 -10.79
C CYS A 13 -1.06 -7.77 -9.58
N LYS A 14 -1.71 -8.53 -8.70
CA LYS A 14 -2.25 -8.05 -7.43
C LYS A 14 -1.42 -8.61 -6.30
N TYR A 15 -0.93 -7.75 -5.42
CA TYR A 15 -0.11 -8.13 -4.28
C TYR A 15 -0.77 -7.63 -3.00
N HIS A 16 -0.72 -8.45 -1.95
CA HIS A 16 -1.02 -8.02 -0.58
C HIS A 16 0.28 -7.61 0.08
N ILE A 17 0.47 -6.31 0.29
CA ILE A 17 1.70 -5.77 0.89
C ILE A 17 1.39 -5.35 2.32
N VAL A 18 2.13 -5.91 3.27
CA VAL A 18 1.92 -5.64 4.69
C VAL A 18 3.17 -5.02 5.32
N PHE A 19 3.02 -3.86 5.94
CA PHE A 19 4.08 -3.19 6.69
C PHE A 19 3.83 -3.29 8.19
N ALA A 20 4.87 -3.62 8.96
CA ALA A 20 4.84 -3.62 10.41
C ALA A 20 5.97 -2.76 11.01
N PRO A 21 5.67 -1.92 12.03
CA PRO A 21 6.70 -1.18 12.74
C PRO A 21 7.67 -2.11 13.44
N LYS A 22 8.95 -1.71 13.46
CA LYS A 22 9.95 -2.37 14.29
C LYS A 22 9.50 -2.35 15.76
N PHE A 23 9.52 -3.52 16.39
CA PHE A 23 9.02 -3.75 17.76
C PHE A 23 7.52 -3.48 17.97
N ARG A 24 6.69 -3.48 16.92
CA ARG A 24 5.22 -3.29 17.05
C ARG A 24 4.87 -2.04 17.87
N ARG A 25 5.58 -0.94 17.65
CA ARG A 25 5.29 0.32 18.35
C ARG A 25 3.99 0.91 17.81
N GLN A 26 3.02 1.16 18.70
CA GLN A 26 1.72 1.77 18.36
C GLN A 26 1.80 3.27 17.98
N VAL A 27 2.99 3.87 18.01
CA VAL A 27 3.23 5.28 17.65
C VAL A 27 2.74 5.62 16.23
N ILE A 28 2.70 4.62 15.35
CA ILE A 28 2.18 4.75 13.98
C ILE A 28 0.69 5.11 13.94
N TYR A 29 -0.11 4.74 14.95
CA TYR A 29 -1.58 4.89 14.93
C TYR A 29 -2.11 6.25 15.38
N GLY A 30 -1.27 7.07 16.00
CA GLY A 30 -1.63 8.43 16.40
C GLY A 30 -1.42 9.41 15.25
N GLN A 31 -0.53 10.36 15.45
CA GLN A 31 -0.29 11.48 14.53
C GLN A 31 0.31 11.04 13.18
N ILE A 32 1.07 9.94 13.16
CA ILE A 32 1.86 9.52 12.00
C ILE A 32 1.02 8.74 10.95
N LYS A 33 -0.15 8.23 11.34
CA LYS A 33 -1.04 7.43 10.46
C LYS A 33 -1.41 8.19 9.18
N ALA A 34 -1.78 9.45 9.32
CA ALA A 34 -2.21 10.30 8.22
C ALA A 34 -1.06 10.59 7.25
N ASP A 35 0.15 10.83 7.79
CA ASP A 35 1.33 11.13 6.99
C ASP A 35 1.83 9.91 6.23
N ILE A 36 1.85 8.72 6.86
CA ILE A 36 2.22 7.47 6.18
C ILE A 36 1.25 7.18 5.03
N GLY A 37 -0.05 7.33 5.26
CA GLY A 37 -1.05 7.16 4.20
C GLY A 37 -0.83 8.13 3.03
N ARG A 38 -0.50 9.40 3.32
CA ARG A 38 -0.19 10.40 2.29
C ARG A 38 1.08 10.04 1.50
N ILE A 39 2.14 9.63 2.19
CA ILE A 39 3.42 9.25 1.58
C ILE A 39 3.23 8.03 0.69
N LEU A 40 2.53 6.99 1.15
CA LEU A 40 2.29 5.78 0.37
C LEU A 40 1.49 6.08 -0.90
N ARG A 41 0.41 6.87 -0.81
CA ARG A 41 -0.36 7.30 -1.98
C ARG A 41 0.50 8.05 -2.99
N LEU A 42 1.31 9.01 -2.53
CA LEU A 42 2.21 9.77 -3.39
C LEU A 42 3.25 8.87 -4.07
N LEU A 43 3.77 7.86 -3.37
CA LEU A 43 4.73 6.90 -3.93
C LEU A 43 4.08 6.00 -4.98
N CYS A 44 2.87 5.50 -4.72
CA CYS A 44 2.11 4.70 -5.67
C CYS A 44 1.76 5.50 -6.93
N GLU A 45 1.29 6.74 -6.78
CA GLU A 45 0.99 7.64 -7.90
C GLU A 45 2.24 7.90 -8.76
N ARG A 46 3.39 8.18 -8.13
CA ARG A 46 4.66 8.37 -8.84
C ARG A 46 5.16 7.14 -9.58
N LYS A 47 4.85 5.94 -9.09
CA LYS A 47 5.23 4.67 -9.71
C LYS A 47 4.18 4.14 -10.69
N GLY A 48 3.02 4.80 -10.81
CA GLY A 48 1.90 4.32 -11.62
C GLY A 48 1.29 3.02 -11.07
N VAL A 49 1.36 2.80 -9.75
CA VAL A 49 0.77 1.62 -9.09
C VAL A 49 -0.62 1.98 -8.60
N GLU A 50 -1.61 1.19 -9.00
CA GLU A 50 -2.97 1.31 -8.51
C GLU A 50 -3.10 0.71 -7.10
N ILE A 51 -3.72 1.45 -6.19
CA ILE A 51 -4.05 0.98 -4.84
C ILE A 51 -5.49 0.48 -4.87
N ILE A 52 -5.68 -0.83 -4.70
CA ILE A 52 -7.02 -1.45 -4.69
C ILE A 52 -7.69 -1.26 -3.33
N GLU A 53 -6.99 -1.62 -2.25
CA GLU A 53 -7.44 -1.42 -0.87
C GLU A 53 -6.27 -0.93 -0.02
N ALA A 54 -6.53 0.03 0.86
CA ALA A 54 -5.53 0.48 1.82
C ALA A 54 -6.17 0.55 3.21
N ASN A 55 -5.68 -0.26 4.14
CA ASN A 55 -6.15 -0.25 5.51
C ASN A 55 -4.99 -0.19 6.50
N ALA A 56 -5.20 0.53 7.60
CA ALA A 56 -4.26 0.62 8.70
C ALA A 56 -4.96 0.14 9.97
N CYS A 57 -4.64 -1.08 10.38
CA CYS A 57 -5.23 -1.78 11.53
C CYS A 57 -4.40 -1.58 12.81
N PRO A 58 -5.03 -1.19 13.95
CA PRO A 58 -4.34 -0.85 15.21
C PRO A 58 -3.32 -1.89 15.72
N ASP A 59 -3.44 -3.13 15.27
CA ASP A 59 -2.64 -4.31 15.59
C ASP A 59 -1.32 -4.42 14.80
N HIS A 60 -0.83 -3.28 14.28
CA HIS A 60 0.52 -3.08 13.73
C HIS A 60 0.67 -3.35 12.22
N TYR A 61 -0.41 -3.48 11.46
CA TYR A 61 -0.33 -3.75 10.03
C TYR A 61 -0.92 -2.61 9.18
N ILE A 62 -0.14 -2.12 8.22
CA ILE A 62 -0.62 -1.31 7.10
C ILE A 62 -0.67 -2.23 5.88
N CYS A 63 -1.86 -2.44 5.33
CA CYS A 63 -2.10 -3.24 4.14
C CYS A 63 -2.33 -2.32 2.95
N LEU A 64 -1.62 -2.59 1.85
CA LEU A 64 -1.82 -2.06 0.50
C LEU A 64 -2.09 -3.21 -0.48
#